data_AF-W8C6M1-F1
#
_entry.id   AF-W8C6M1-F1
#
_cell.length_a   1.000
_cell.length_b   1.000
_cell.length_c   1.000
_cell.angle_alpha   90.00
_cell.angle_beta   90.00
_cell.angle_gamma   90.00
#
_symmetry.space_group_name_H-M   'P 1'
#
loop_
_entity.id
_entity.type
_entity.pdbx_description
1 polymer ?
#
loop_
_entity_poly.entity_id
_entity_poly.type
_entity_poly.pdbx_seq_one_letter_code
_entity_poly.pdbx_strand_id
1 'polypeptide(L)'
;MVASAQRGDRECHVVVLLDDDVVDWDEEFPPQMGEEYCQTVHSTAMHRFFKYIENRDVAKQVMKDRGLKKIRCGIEGYPTHKEKIRRRPGGRAEVIYSYVQRPFIHMSWEKEEAKSRHVDFQCVKSKSVTNLAEANADPPLELDVVILYVLQKLM
;
A
#
# COMPACT_ATOMS: atom_id res chain seq x y z
N MET A 1 -1.39 -7.56 -2.13
CA MET A 1 -0.44 -7.69 -1.01
C MET A 1 0.26 -9.04 -1.03
N VAL A 2 -0.45 -10.18 -1.10
CA VAL A 2 0.19 -11.51 -1.14
C VAL A 2 1.20 -11.62 -2.29
N ALA A 3 0.86 -11.10 -3.48
CA ALA A 3 1.80 -11.10 -4.61
C ALA A 3 3.11 -10.34 -4.31
N SER A 4 3.03 -9.19 -3.64
CA SER A 4 4.21 -8.45 -3.18
C SER A 4 5.02 -9.24 -2.16
N ALA A 5 4.34 -9.80 -1.15
CA ALA A 5 5.00 -10.59 -0.10
C ALA A 5 5.69 -11.84 -0.67
N GLN A 6 5.10 -12.52 -1.66
CA GLN A 6 5.68 -13.66 -2.34
C GLN A 6 6.96 -13.31 -3.12
N ARG A 7 7.07 -12.08 -3.62
CA ARG A 7 8.30 -11.56 -4.26
C ARG A 7 9.36 -11.12 -3.26
N GLY A 8 9.03 -11.09 -1.96
CA GLY A 8 9.91 -10.61 -0.90
C GLY A 8 9.79 -9.12 -0.60
N ASP A 9 8.84 -8.41 -1.23
CA ASP A 9 8.56 -7.01 -0.94
C ASP A 9 8.07 -6.88 0.52
N ARG A 10 8.38 -5.75 1.17
CA ARG A 10 7.95 -5.44 2.55
C ARG A 10 6.92 -4.31 2.62
N GLU A 11 6.58 -3.78 1.47
CA GLU A 11 5.57 -2.76 1.26
C GLU A 11 4.92 -2.97 -0.10
N CYS A 12 3.73 -2.41 -0.27
CA CYS A 12 3.09 -2.34 -1.56
C CYS A 12 2.37 -1.02 -1.73
N HIS A 13 2.35 -0.57 -2.97
CA HIS A 13 1.54 0.54 -3.41
C HIS A 13 0.49 0.02 -4.39
N VAL A 14 -0.79 0.20 -4.07
CA VAL A 14 -1.90 -0.32 -4.87
C VAL A 14 -2.73 0.84 -5.39
N VAL A 15 -2.89 0.92 -6.71
CA VAL A 15 -3.80 1.86 -7.38
C VAL A 15 -5.08 1.13 -7.76
N VAL A 16 -6.22 1.73 -7.43
CA VAL A 16 -7.54 1.17 -7.73
C VAL A 16 -8.08 1.80 -9.00
N LEU A 17 -8.13 0.99 -10.06
CA LEU A 17 -8.71 1.33 -11.34
C LEU A 17 -10.20 0.97 -11.37
N LEU A 18 -10.96 1.68 -12.20
CA LEU A 18 -12.31 1.27 -12.56
C LEU A 18 -12.24 0.00 -13.43
N ASP A 19 -13.34 -0.75 -13.49
CA ASP A 19 -13.36 -1.99 -14.28
C ASP A 19 -13.28 -1.72 -15.79
N ASP A 20 -13.63 -0.52 -16.23
CA ASP A 20 -13.61 -0.04 -17.61
C ASP A 20 -12.39 0.84 -17.94
N ASP A 21 -11.47 1.04 -17.00
CA ASP A 21 -10.24 1.78 -17.26
C ASP A 21 -9.34 1.02 -18.23
N VAL A 22 -8.82 1.74 -19.23
CA VAL A 22 -7.82 1.24 -20.18
C VAL A 22 -6.51 1.95 -19.91
N VAL A 23 -5.47 1.17 -19.63
CA VAL A 23 -4.09 1.64 -19.41
C VAL A 23 -3.26 1.15 -20.59
N ASP A 24 -2.78 2.10 -21.40
CA ASP A 24 -2.00 1.85 -22.60
C ASP A 24 -0.66 2.59 -22.49
N TRP A 25 0.32 1.88 -21.94
CA TRP A 25 1.67 2.40 -21.78
C TRP A 25 2.53 1.99 -22.97
N ASP A 26 3.31 2.95 -23.46
CA ASP A 26 4.22 2.73 -24.57
C ASP A 26 5.46 1.98 -24.09
N GLU A 27 5.80 0.87 -24.74
CA GLU A 27 6.94 0.02 -24.35
C GLU A 27 8.30 0.73 -24.50
N GLU A 28 8.43 1.64 -25.46
CA GLU A 28 9.69 2.35 -25.73
C GLU A 28 9.90 3.51 -24.74
N PHE A 29 8.81 4.10 -24.26
CA PHE A 29 8.84 5.24 -23.34
C PHE A 29 7.84 5.10 -22.19
N PRO A 30 7.98 4.10 -21.29
CA PRO A 30 7.05 3.91 -20.20
C PRO A 30 7.04 5.13 -19.25
N PRO A 31 5.90 5.41 -18.59
CA PRO A 31 5.85 6.49 -17.60
C PRO A 31 6.85 6.22 -16.47
N GLN A 32 7.51 7.27 -15.99
CA GLN A 32 8.39 7.18 -14.82
C GLN A 32 7.54 7.04 -13.56
N MET A 33 7.12 5.81 -13.26
CA MET A 33 6.46 5.47 -12.01
C MET A 33 7.49 5.58 -10.88
N GLY A 34 7.30 6.54 -9.97
CA GLY A 34 8.29 6.88 -8.94
C GLY A 34 8.55 5.79 -7.89
N GLU A 35 7.68 4.78 -7.80
CA GLU A 35 7.83 3.65 -6.88
C GLU A 35 7.74 2.34 -7.67
N GLU A 36 8.81 1.55 -7.64
CA GLU A 36 8.96 0.27 -8.37
C GLU A 36 7.96 -0.83 -7.92
N TYR A 37 7.06 -0.52 -6.99
CA TYR A 37 6.13 -1.45 -6.34
C TYR A 37 4.64 -1.12 -6.55
N CYS A 38 4.32 -0.38 -7.62
CA CYS A 38 2.94 -0.05 -7.96
C CYS A 38 2.20 -1.25 -8.59
N GLN A 39 1.18 -1.74 -7.90
CA GLN A 39 0.23 -2.75 -8.38
C GLN A 39 -1.10 -2.08 -8.72
N THR A 40 -1.84 -2.66 -9.67
CA THR A 40 -3.19 -2.20 -10.01
C THR A 40 -4.23 -3.23 -9.63
N VAL A 41 -5.39 -2.75 -9.17
CA VAL A 41 -6.59 -3.56 -8.95
C VAL A 41 -7.75 -2.91 -9.67
N HIS A 42 -8.43 -3.67 -10.54
CA HIS A 42 -9.65 -3.24 -11.21
C HIS A 42 -10.86 -3.60 -10.34
N SER A 43 -11.56 -2.58 -9.85
CA SER A 43 -12.77 -2.74 -9.04
C SER A 43 -13.49 -1.40 -8.88
N THR A 44 -14.58 -1.21 -9.62
CA THR A 44 -15.42 -0.01 -9.50
C THR A 44 -15.98 0.16 -8.09
N ALA A 45 -16.29 -0.95 -7.41
CA ALA A 45 -16.78 -0.94 -6.04
C ALA A 45 -15.72 -0.39 -5.07
N MET A 46 -14.49 -0.87 -5.16
CA MET A 46 -13.38 -0.36 -4.33
C MET A 46 -13.06 1.10 -4.68
N HIS A 47 -13.07 1.46 -5.96
CA HIS A 47 -12.86 2.83 -6.38
C HIS A 47 -13.88 3.78 -5.70
N ARG A 48 -15.17 3.42 -5.72
CA ARG A 48 -16.23 4.18 -5.04
C ARG A 48 -16.04 4.21 -3.53
N PHE A 49 -15.64 3.10 -2.92
CA PHE A 49 -15.41 3.02 -1.48
C PHE A 49 -14.33 4.02 -1.04
N PHE A 50 -13.16 4.00 -1.69
CA PHE A 50 -12.05 4.90 -1.37
C PHE A 50 -12.23 6.33 -1.90
N LYS A 51 -13.33 6.64 -2.61
CA LYS A 51 -13.64 8.03 -3.00
C LYS A 51 -13.92 8.92 -1.78
N TYR A 52 -14.55 8.37 -0.74
CA TYR A 52 -14.96 9.09 0.46
C TYR A 52 -13.85 9.07 1.51
N ILE A 53 -13.58 10.21 2.14
CA ILE A 53 -12.49 10.34 3.11
C ILE A 53 -12.78 9.56 4.39
N GLU A 54 -14.03 9.54 4.81
CA GLU A 54 -14.51 8.80 5.98
C GLU A 54 -14.22 7.30 5.84
N ASN A 55 -14.47 6.75 4.65
CA ASN A 55 -14.17 5.34 4.36
C ASN A 55 -12.67 5.07 4.37
N ARG A 56 -11.82 6.03 3.97
CA ARG A 56 -10.36 5.90 4.05
C ARG A 56 -9.90 5.81 5.49
N ASP A 57 -10.46 6.61 6.37
CA ASP A 57 -10.11 6.62 7.79
C ASP A 57 -10.49 5.30 8.46
N VAL A 58 -11.68 4.78 8.15
CA VAL A 58 -12.13 3.46 8.60
C VAL A 58 -11.19 2.36 8.07
N ALA A 59 -10.91 2.34 6.76
CA ALA A 59 -10.02 1.35 6.17
C ALA A 59 -8.60 1.41 6.76
N LYS A 60 -8.08 2.62 6.97
CA LYS A 60 -6.79 2.84 7.61
C LYS A 60 -6.77 2.29 9.03
N GLN A 61 -7.85 2.47 9.80
CA GLN A 61 -7.94 1.90 11.14
C GLN A 61 -7.93 0.37 11.09
N VAL A 62 -8.73 -0.26 10.24
CA VAL A 62 -8.76 -1.73 10.12
C VAL A 62 -7.41 -2.30 9.67
N MET A 63 -6.70 -1.61 8.76
CA MET A 63 -5.35 -2.01 8.37
C MET A 63 -4.36 -1.94 9.54
N LYS A 64 -4.45 -0.92 10.41
CA LYS A 64 -3.63 -0.83 11.62
C LYS A 64 -3.93 -1.96 12.60
N ASP A 65 -5.21 -2.27 12.82
CA ASP A 65 -5.65 -3.33 13.74
C ASP A 65 -5.12 -4.71 13.28
N ARG A 66 -4.88 -4.87 11.97
CA ARG A 66 -4.23 -6.04 11.36
C ARG A 66 -2.70 -5.99 11.39
N GLY A 67 -2.10 -5.01 12.05
CA GLY A 67 -0.65 -4.88 12.23
C GLY A 67 0.08 -4.23 11.05
N LEU A 68 -0.62 -3.68 10.06
CA LEU A 68 0.01 -2.96 8.95
C LEU A 68 0.51 -1.58 9.40
N LYS A 69 1.61 -1.13 8.80
CA LYS A 69 2.33 0.11 9.14
C LYS A 69 2.47 1.00 7.91
N LYS A 70 2.89 2.26 8.13
CA LYS A 70 3.09 3.29 7.08
C LYS A 70 1.89 3.41 6.10
N ILE A 71 0.67 3.23 6.62
CA ILE A 71 -0.56 3.21 5.81
C ILE A 71 -0.91 4.62 5.32
N ARG A 72 -1.03 4.77 4.01
CA ARG A 72 -1.53 5.97 3.34
C ARG A 72 -2.60 5.57 2.34
N CYS A 73 -3.79 6.14 2.48
CA CYS A 73 -4.87 6.01 1.51
C CYS A 73 -5.18 7.41 0.97
N GLY A 74 -5.33 7.56 -0.33
CA GLY A 74 -5.56 8.87 -0.92
C GLY A 74 -6.03 8.78 -2.37
N ILE A 75 -5.97 9.91 -3.06
CA ILE A 75 -6.13 9.99 -4.50
C ILE A 75 -4.83 10.50 -5.09
N GLU A 76 -4.38 9.88 -6.17
CA GLU A 76 -3.20 10.30 -6.92
C GLU A 76 -3.47 10.30 -8.42
N GLY A 77 -2.63 10.98 -9.19
CA GLY A 77 -2.69 10.92 -10.65
C GLY A 77 -2.01 9.65 -11.14
N TYR A 78 -2.76 8.78 -11.82
CA TYR A 78 -2.24 7.57 -12.46
C TYR A 78 -2.14 7.76 -13.98
N PRO A 79 -0.98 7.48 -14.62
CA PRO A 79 -0.82 7.62 -16.06
C PRO A 79 -1.60 6.53 -16.79
N THR A 80 -2.35 6.90 -17.84
CA THR A 80 -3.18 5.95 -18.61
C THR A 80 -2.64 5.74 -20.02
N HIS A 81 -2.71 6.77 -20.86
CA HIS A 81 -2.32 6.68 -22.26
C HIS A 81 -1.34 7.78 -22.64
N LYS A 82 -0.51 7.48 -23.64
CA LYS A 82 0.45 8.43 -24.21
C LYS A 82 -0.28 9.45 -25.06
N GLU A 83 -0.22 10.73 -24.68
CA GLU A 83 -0.85 11.81 -25.45
C GLU A 83 0.06 12.27 -26.58
N LYS A 84 1.32 12.61 -26.27
CA LYS A 84 2.22 13.21 -27.25
C LYS A 84 3.70 13.04 -26.90
N ILE A 85 4.53 12.89 -27.93
CA ILE A 85 5.98 13.03 -27.81
C ILE A 85 6.37 14.47 -28.19
N ARG A 86 6.90 15.22 -27.23
CA ARG A 86 7.48 16.53 -27.45
C ARG A 86 8.99 16.41 -27.62
N ARG A 87 9.51 16.71 -28.80
CA ARG A 87 10.97 16.79 -29.04
C ARG A 87 11.44 18.22 -28.78
N ARG A 88 12.36 18.41 -27.83
CA ARG A 88 13.02 19.71 -27.64
C ARG A 88 14.13 19.90 -28.69
N PRO A 89 14.49 21.14 -29.08
CA PRO A 89 15.70 21.40 -29.86
C PRO A 89 16.90 20.93 -29.04
N GLY A 90 17.54 19.83 -29.44
CA GLY A 90 18.53 19.10 -28.63
C GLY A 90 18.32 17.58 -28.57
N GLY A 91 17.26 17.06 -29.21
CA GLY A 91 17.11 15.63 -29.51
C GLY A 91 16.48 14.78 -28.39
N ARG A 92 16.37 15.30 -27.17
CA ARG A 92 15.68 14.59 -26.08
C ARG A 92 14.17 14.60 -26.33
N ALA A 93 13.60 13.41 -26.53
CA ALA A 93 12.17 13.20 -26.60
C ALA A 93 11.58 13.18 -25.19
N GLU A 94 10.51 13.95 -24.98
CA GLU A 94 9.72 13.92 -23.76
C GLU A 94 8.35 13.34 -24.08
N VAL A 95 7.93 12.33 -23.33
CA VAL A 95 6.64 11.71 -23.51
C VAL A 95 5.67 12.29 -22.48
N ILE A 96 4.56 12.80 -22.98
CA ILE A 96 3.47 13.36 -22.20
C ILE A 96 2.39 12.28 -22.10
N TYR A 97 2.05 11.92 -20.87
CA TYR A 97 0.99 10.96 -20.55
C TYR A 97 -0.26 11.69 -20.04
N SER A 98 -1.42 11.11 -20.31
CA SER A 98 -2.68 11.53 -19.70
C SER A 98 -2.81 10.93 -18.30
N TYR A 99 -3.22 11.75 -17.34
CA TYR A 99 -3.36 11.34 -15.94
C TYR A 99 -4.80 11.36 -15.48
N VAL A 100 -5.21 10.31 -14.79
CA VAL A 100 -6.53 10.20 -14.17
C VAL A 100 -6.39 10.10 -12.66
N GLN A 101 -7.30 10.74 -11.93
CA GLN A 101 -7.30 10.70 -10.47
C GLN A 101 -7.83 9.34 -10.00
N ARG A 102 -6.98 8.56 -9.32
CA ARG A 102 -7.31 7.22 -8.85
C ARG A 102 -7.05 7.05 -7.36
N PRO A 103 -7.91 6.33 -6.64
CA PRO A 103 -7.62 5.97 -5.27
C PRO A 103 -6.38 5.09 -5.21
N PHE A 104 -5.55 5.34 -4.20
CA PHE A 104 -4.38 4.53 -3.93
C PHE A 104 -4.33 4.12 -2.47
N ILE A 105 -3.60 3.03 -2.22
CA ILE A 105 -3.36 2.46 -0.91
C ILE A 105 -1.89 2.06 -0.85
N HIS A 106 -1.11 2.77 -0.03
CA HIS A 106 0.24 2.40 0.33
C HIS A 106 0.25 1.81 1.73
N MET A 107 0.96 0.70 1.92
CA MET A 107 1.11 0.05 3.23
C MET A 107 2.39 -0.77 3.30
N SER A 108 2.88 -0.99 4.51
CA SER A 108 4.03 -1.84 4.81
C SER A 108 3.66 -2.88 5.87
N TRP A 109 4.14 -4.11 5.69
CA TRP A 109 4.14 -5.16 6.72
C TRP A 109 5.57 -5.45 7.18
N GLU A 110 6.50 -4.54 6.92
CA GLU A 110 7.82 -4.64 7.49
C GLU A 110 7.69 -4.70 9.00
N LYS A 111 8.16 -5.81 9.56
CA LYS A 111 8.37 -5.90 10.99
C LYS A 111 9.37 -4.81 11.30
N GLU A 112 8.93 -3.76 11.97
CA GLU A 112 9.81 -2.77 12.55
C GLU A 112 10.80 -3.58 13.39
N GLU A 113 12.03 -3.68 12.91
CA GLU A 113 13.12 -4.04 13.78
C GLU A 113 13.02 -2.99 14.86
N ALA A 114 12.59 -3.41 16.05
CA ALA A 114 12.97 -2.68 17.20
C ALA A 114 14.49 -2.58 17.05
N LYS A 115 14.98 -1.41 16.63
CA LYS A 115 16.11 -0.82 17.30
C LYS A 115 15.67 -0.68 18.75
N SER A 116 15.57 -1.82 19.43
CA SER A 116 15.98 -1.92 20.81
C SER A 116 17.28 -1.15 20.76
N ARG A 117 17.31 -0.01 21.44
CA ARG A 117 18.59 0.45 21.95
C ARG A 117 19.09 -0.81 22.66
N HIS A 118 20.05 -1.50 22.06
CA HIS A 118 20.70 -2.55 22.78
C HIS A 118 21.18 -1.84 24.03
N VAL A 119 20.57 -2.17 25.16
CA VAL A 119 21.12 -1.75 26.44
C VAL A 119 22.49 -2.39 26.41
N ASP A 120 23.56 -1.59 26.41
CA ASP A 120 24.90 -2.12 26.59
C ASP A 120 24.84 -2.97 27.87
N PHE A 121 24.88 -4.29 27.71
CA PHE A 121 24.84 -5.20 28.83
C PHE A 121 26.20 -5.09 29.54
N GLN A 122 26.29 -4.16 30.49
CA GLN A 122 27.20 -4.37 31.61
C GLN A 122 26.58 -5.48 32.46
N CYS A 123 26.97 -6.71 32.15
CA CYS A 123 26.49 -7.92 32.79
C CYS A 123 26.96 -7.98 34.25
N VAL A 124 26.12 -7.48 35.17
CA VAL A 124 26.18 -7.85 36.59
C VAL A 124 25.24 -9.03 36.80
N LYS A 125 25.83 -10.20 37.08
CA LYS A 125 25.13 -11.46 37.34
C LYS A 125 24.13 -11.27 38.48
N SER A 126 22.84 -11.41 38.19
CA SER A 126 21.80 -11.60 39.20
C SER A 126 20.83 -12.70 38.74
N LYS A 127 20.47 -13.55 39.72
CA LYS A 127 19.60 -14.73 39.55
C LYS A 127 18.16 -14.34 39.90
N SER A 128 17.20 -14.56 39.01
CA SER A 128 15.80 -14.91 39.37
C SER A 128 14.99 -15.24 38.10
N VAL A 129 14.55 -16.49 37.96
CA VAL A 129 13.19 -17.07 38.14
C VAL A 129 12.08 -16.42 37.30
N THR A 130 11.67 -17.17 36.29
CA THR A 130 10.58 -16.98 35.31
C THR A 130 9.19 -17.02 35.93
N ASN A 131 8.30 -16.14 35.46
CA ASN A 131 6.86 -16.41 35.42
C ASN A 131 6.27 -15.70 34.18
N LEU A 132 5.80 -16.49 33.21
CA LEU A 132 5.20 -16.02 31.97
C LEU A 132 3.77 -16.57 31.94
N ALA A 133 2.81 -15.78 32.41
CA ALA A 133 1.40 -16.10 32.29
C ALA A 133 0.60 -14.79 32.13
N GLU A 134 -0.34 -14.84 31.19
CA GLU A 134 -1.50 -13.95 30.98
C GLU A 134 -1.29 -12.65 30.17
N ALA A 135 -1.66 -12.71 28.89
CA ALA A 135 -2.48 -11.69 28.21
C ALA A 135 -2.97 -12.24 26.85
N ASN A 136 -3.96 -13.14 26.88
CA ASN A 136 -4.73 -13.53 25.70
C ASN A 136 -6.21 -13.24 25.98
N ALA A 137 -6.73 -12.15 25.41
CA ALA A 137 -8.15 -11.97 25.10
C ALA A 137 -8.32 -10.70 24.27
N ASP A 138 -8.61 -10.85 22.98
CA ASP A 138 -9.25 -9.80 22.18
C ASP A 138 -10.64 -10.32 21.75
N PRO A 139 -11.72 -9.55 21.96
CA PRO A 139 -13.07 -9.97 21.57
C PRO A 139 -13.29 -9.86 20.05
N PRO A 140 -14.23 -10.64 19.48
CA PRO A 140 -14.50 -10.60 18.04
C PRO A 140 -15.25 -9.32 17.68
N LEU A 141 -14.62 -8.49 16.84
CA LEU A 141 -15.26 -7.31 16.23
C LEU A 141 -16.06 -7.76 14.99
N GLU A 142 -17.37 -7.49 15.00
CA GLU A 142 -18.20 -7.55 13.80
C GLU A 142 -17.68 -6.51 12.80
N LEU A 143 -17.07 -6.99 11.72
CA LEU A 143 -16.52 -6.18 10.64
C LEU A 143 -17.53 -6.13 9.49
N ASP A 144 -17.92 -4.92 9.09
CA ASP A 144 -18.78 -4.67 7.95
C ASP A 144 -18.32 -5.42 6.70
N VAL A 145 -19.28 -6.08 6.03
CA VAL A 145 -19.07 -6.96 4.86
C VAL A 145 -18.27 -6.27 3.75
N VAL A 146 -18.43 -4.96 3.59
CA VAL A 146 -17.71 -4.16 2.58
C VAL A 146 -16.22 -4.04 2.90
N ILE A 147 -15.86 -3.88 4.18
CA ILE A 147 -14.47 -3.74 4.63
C ILE A 147 -13.74 -5.09 4.55
N LEU A 148 -14.42 -6.18 4.91
CA LEU A 148 -13.90 -7.54 4.70
C LEU A 148 -13.62 -7.81 3.23
N TYR A 149 -14.51 -7.37 2.32
CA TYR A 149 -14.32 -7.55 0.88
C TYR A 149 -13.11 -6.79 0.33
N VAL A 150 -12.92 -5.54 0.78
CA VAL A 150 -11.73 -4.72 0.42
C VAL A 150 -10.45 -5.41 0.87
N LEU A 151 -10.43 -5.93 2.10
CA LEU A 151 -9.24 -6.58 2.66
C LEU A 151 -8.96 -7.93 2.01
N GLN A 152 -9.99 -8.71 1.69
CA GLN A 152 -9.83 -10.01 1.02
C GLN A 152 -9.30 -9.87 -0.40
N LYS A 153 -9.59 -8.78 -1.11
CA LYS A 153 -8.96 -8.48 -2.41
C LYS A 153 -7.55 -7.89 -2.28
N LEU A 154 -7.20 -7.29 -1.14
CA LEU A 154 -5.87 -6.76 -0.91
C LEU A 154 -4.89 -7.83 -0.42
N MET A 155 -5.34 -8.79 0.40
CA MET A 155 -4.55 -9.93 0.89
C MET A 155 -4.34 -10.93 -0.24
#